data_AF-A0A1W1IHM7-F1
#
_entry.id   AF-A0A1W1IHM7-F1
#
_cell.length_a   1.000
_cell.length_b   1.000
_cell.length_c   1.000
_cell.angle_alpha   90.00
_cell.angle_beta   90.00
_cell.angle_gamma   90.00
#
_symmetry.space_group_name_H-M   'P 1'
#
loop_
_entity.id
_entity.type
_entity.pdbx_description
1 polymer ?
#
loop_
_entity_poly.entity_id
_entity_poly.type
_entity_poly.pdbx_seq_one_letter_code
_entity_poly.pdbx_strand_id
1 'polypeptide(L)'
;MKKKKPSLDLTKARLAEFTEGLCVQMMHMGPYDTEAVTVKAIDDFAAANGYVNAISEVSPDGTIRRHHEIYLNDPRRVAPEKMKTVVRHPIRK
;
A
#
# COMPACT_ATOMS: atom_id res chain seq x y z
N MET A 1 -9.51 -29.66 -14.40
CA MET A 1 -8.99 -28.32 -14.75
C MET A 1 -7.47 -28.37 -14.81
N LYS A 2 -6.81 -27.86 -15.87
CA LYS A 2 -5.34 -27.82 -15.94
C LYS A 2 -4.79 -26.79 -14.93
N LYS A 3 -3.75 -27.17 -14.18
CA LYS A 3 -3.06 -26.29 -13.22
C LYS A 3 -2.34 -25.18 -14.00
N LYS A 4 -2.78 -23.93 -13.88
CA LYS A 4 -2.05 -22.77 -14.44
C LYS A 4 -0.76 -22.58 -13.63
N LYS A 5 0.39 -22.40 -14.31
CA LYS A 5 1.74 -22.20 -13.73
C LYS A 5 2.21 -23.33 -12.78
N PRO A 6 2.43 -24.55 -13.30
CA PRO A 6 2.75 -25.73 -12.48
C PRO A 6 4.11 -25.65 -11.76
N SER A 7 5.01 -24.76 -12.19
CA SER A 7 6.32 -24.53 -11.57
C SER A 7 6.30 -23.58 -10.37
N LEU A 8 5.16 -22.96 -10.04
CA LEU A 8 5.09 -22.03 -8.93
C LEU A 8 5.03 -22.78 -7.60
N ASP A 9 5.95 -22.48 -6.68
CA ASP A 9 5.86 -22.94 -5.29
C ASP A 9 4.74 -22.20 -4.55
N LEU A 10 3.68 -22.93 -4.21
CA LEU A 10 2.50 -22.40 -3.52
C LEU A 10 2.56 -22.58 -1.99
N THR A 11 3.59 -23.25 -1.45
CA THR A 11 3.70 -23.52 -0.01
C THR A 11 3.84 -22.25 0.84
N LYS A 12 4.28 -21.16 0.21
CA LYS A 12 4.40 -19.82 0.82
C LYS A 12 3.07 -19.06 0.88
N ALA A 13 2.06 -19.49 0.14
CA ALA A 13 0.74 -18.85 0.16
C ALA A 13 0.00 -19.24 1.44
N ARG A 14 -0.58 -18.26 2.11
CA ARG A 14 -1.41 -18.45 3.30
C ARG A 14 -2.68 -17.63 3.20
N LEU A 15 -3.75 -18.15 3.79
CA LEU A 15 -4.95 -17.36 4.06
C LEU A 15 -4.71 -16.56 5.35
N ALA A 16 -5.05 -15.28 5.32
CA ALA A 16 -4.99 -14.41 6.48
C ALA A 16 -6.18 -13.45 6.45
N GLU A 17 -6.80 -13.27 7.61
CA GLU A 17 -7.66 -12.12 7.86
C GLU A 17 -6.76 -10.95 8.30
N PHE A 18 -7.05 -9.75 7.79
CA PHE A 18 -6.21 -8.59 8.02
C PHE A 18 -7.06 -7.34 8.19
N THR A 19 -6.88 -6.65 9.32
CA THR A 19 -7.50 -5.36 9.59
C THR A 19 -6.41 -4.29 9.69
N GLU A 20 -6.31 -3.45 8.67
CA GLU A 20 -5.25 -2.45 8.55
C GLU A 20 -5.40 -1.26 9.52
N GLY A 21 -6.64 -1.01 9.95
CA GLY A 21 -6.99 0.12 10.81
C GLY A 21 -7.00 1.47 10.08
N LEU A 22 -6.90 2.55 10.85
CA LEU A 22 -7.05 3.91 10.35
C LEU A 22 -5.86 4.33 9.47
N CYS A 23 -6.14 4.75 8.24
CA CYS A 23 -5.13 5.16 7.27
C CYS A 23 -5.53 6.46 6.58
N VAL A 24 -4.53 7.16 6.05
CA VAL A 24 -4.73 8.13 4.97
C VAL A 24 -4.37 7.43 3.66
N GLN A 25 -5.09 7.75 2.59
CA GLN A 25 -4.81 7.21 1.27
C GLN A 25 -4.87 8.27 0.18
N MET A 26 -4.05 8.09 -0.86
CA MET A 26 -4.05 8.94 -2.04
C MET A 26 -3.75 8.11 -3.28
N MET A 27 -4.32 8.49 -4.42
CA MET A 27 -3.94 7.94 -5.71
C MET A 27 -2.62 8.58 -6.18
N HIS A 28 -1.59 7.78 -6.34
CA HIS A 28 -0.39 8.15 -7.08
C HIS A 28 -0.63 7.93 -8.59
N MET A 29 -0.36 8.96 -9.38
CA MET A 29 -0.46 8.95 -10.84
C MET A 29 0.95 9.17 -11.40
N GLY A 30 1.47 8.18 -12.12
CA GLY A 30 2.82 8.23 -12.67
C GLY A 30 3.74 7.09 -12.20
N PRO A 31 5.04 7.18 -12.52
CA PRO A 31 6.03 6.16 -12.17
C PRO A 31 6.28 6.08 -10.65
N TYR A 32 6.54 4.88 -10.13
CA TYR A 32 6.77 4.61 -8.71
C TYR A 32 7.90 5.48 -8.09
N ASP A 33 8.95 5.79 -8.85
CA ASP A 33 10.06 6.63 -8.37
C ASP A 33 9.63 8.06 -7.99
N THR A 34 8.45 8.49 -8.44
CA THR A 34 7.89 9.81 -8.14
C THR A 34 6.93 9.81 -6.95
N GLU A 35 6.73 8.66 -6.28
CA GLU A 35 5.77 8.50 -5.19
C GLU A 35 6.05 9.42 -3.99
N ALA A 36 7.28 9.89 -3.81
CA ALA A 36 7.66 10.81 -2.74
C ALA A 36 6.74 12.05 -2.65
N VAL A 37 6.20 12.54 -3.79
CA VAL A 37 5.25 13.67 -3.79
C VAL A 37 3.90 13.29 -3.17
N THR A 38 3.45 12.06 -3.40
CA THR A 38 2.22 11.50 -2.85
C THR A 38 2.38 11.22 -1.37
N VAL A 39 3.50 10.62 -0.97
CA VAL A 39 3.85 10.40 0.44
C VAL A 39 3.85 11.72 1.22
N LYS A 40 4.52 12.75 0.69
CA LYS A 40 4.56 14.06 1.34
C LYS A 40 3.15 14.64 1.51
N ALA A 41 2.30 14.57 0.48
CA ALA A 41 0.93 15.07 0.56
C ALA A 41 0.09 14.32 1.60
N ILE A 42 0.28 13.00 1.72
CA ILE A 42 -0.35 12.17 2.76
C ILE A 42 0.09 12.60 4.16
N ASP A 43 1.39 12.78 4.38
CA ASP A 43 1.93 13.17 5.69
C ASP A 43 1.50 14.59 6.07
N ASP A 44 1.53 15.53 5.12
CA ASP A 44 1.04 16.91 5.32
C ASP A 44 -0.46 16.92 5.69
N PHE A 45 -1.28 16.11 4.99
CA PHE A 45 -2.71 15.98 5.30
C PHE A 45 -2.95 15.38 6.68
N ALA A 46 -2.21 14.32 7.05
CA ALA A 46 -2.31 13.70 8.36
C ALA A 46 -1.98 14.72 9.47
N ALA A 47 -0.85 15.42 9.35
CA ALA A 47 -0.41 16.42 10.30
C ALA A 47 -1.42 17.58 10.45
N ALA A 48 -1.95 18.09 9.34
CA ALA A 48 -2.95 19.16 9.34
C ALA A 48 -4.26 18.76 10.05
N ASN A 49 -4.55 17.46 10.14
CA ASN A 49 -5.74 16.92 10.81
C ASN A 49 -5.44 16.37 12.23
N GLY A 50 -4.23 16.64 12.77
CA GLY A 50 -3.85 16.22 14.12
C GLY A 50 -3.53 14.72 14.23
N TYR A 51 -3.08 14.10 13.13
CA TYR A 51 -2.62 12.73 13.10
C TYR A 51 -1.11 12.66 12.90
N VAL A 52 -0.52 11.54 13.32
CA VAL A 52 0.88 11.21 13.06
C VAL A 52 0.98 9.92 12.25
N ASN A 53 2.06 9.80 11.48
CA ASN A 53 2.39 8.58 10.75
C ASN A 53 2.68 7.44 11.75
N ALA A 54 2.07 6.28 11.51
CA ALA A 54 2.13 5.10 12.37
C ALA A 54 2.76 3.89 11.67
N ILE A 55 3.57 4.12 10.64
CA ILE A 55 4.34 3.06 9.99
C ILE A 55 5.31 2.45 11.03
N SER A 56 5.46 1.13 10.98
CA SER A 56 6.24 0.30 11.89
C SER A 56 5.70 0.20 13.32
N GLU A 57 4.59 0.87 13.65
CA GLU A 57 3.90 0.63 14.93
C GLU A 57 3.26 -0.76 14.94
N VAL A 58 3.08 -1.32 16.14
CA VAL A 58 2.43 -2.63 16.35
C VAL A 58 0.97 -2.39 16.71
N SER A 59 0.03 -2.93 15.95
CA SER A 59 -1.39 -2.89 16.26
C SER A 59 -1.76 -3.82 17.43
N PRO A 60 -2.94 -3.65 18.06
CA PRO A 60 -3.33 -4.48 19.22
C PRO A 60 -3.35 -5.99 18.98
N ASP A 61 -3.50 -6.42 17.72
CA ASP A 61 -3.43 -7.82 17.29
C ASP A 61 -1.99 -8.34 17.09
N GLY A 62 -0.97 -7.52 17.37
CA GLY A 62 0.45 -7.86 17.19
C GLY A 62 0.98 -7.65 15.77
N THR A 63 0.18 -7.12 14.84
CA THR A 63 0.61 -6.89 13.46
C THR A 63 1.43 -5.61 13.34
N ILE A 64 2.54 -5.65 12.60
CA ILE A 64 3.30 -4.44 12.27
C ILE A 64 2.56 -3.68 11.16
N ARG A 65 2.22 -2.42 11.40
CA ARG A 65 1.59 -1.53 10.43
C ARG A 65 2.63 -1.12 9.39
N ARG A 66 2.33 -1.26 8.10
CA ARG A 66 3.26 -1.02 7.00
C ARG A 66 2.74 0.05 6.05
N HIS A 67 3.67 0.65 5.31
CA HIS A 67 3.36 1.31 4.06
C HIS A 67 2.68 0.30 3.11
N HIS A 68 1.54 0.67 2.52
CA HIS A 68 0.73 -0.24 1.74
C HIS A 68 0.37 0.36 0.38
N GLU A 69 0.81 -0.32 -0.68
CA GLU A 69 0.56 0.04 -2.07
C GLU A 69 -0.44 -0.95 -2.69
N ILE A 70 -1.42 -0.42 -3.42
CA ILE A 70 -2.36 -1.20 -4.21
C ILE A 70 -2.18 -0.83 -5.69
N TYR A 71 -1.54 -1.71 -6.45
CA TYR A 71 -1.33 -1.53 -7.89
C TYR A 71 -2.61 -1.83 -8.67
N LEU A 72 -3.19 -0.81 -9.29
CA LEU A 72 -4.41 -0.97 -10.10
C LEU A 72 -4.13 -1.36 -11.55
N ASN A 73 -2.92 -1.04 -12.02
CA ASN A 73 -2.47 -1.32 -13.38
C ASN A 73 -1.38 -2.41 -13.37
N ASP A 74 -1.34 -3.21 -14.44
CA ASP A 74 -0.15 -4.03 -14.74
C ASP A 74 0.91 -3.12 -15.38
N PRO A 75 2.07 -2.88 -14.73
CA PRO A 75 3.08 -1.96 -15.23
C PRO A 75 3.67 -2.38 -16.58
N ARG A 76 3.49 -3.64 -17.01
CA ARG A 76 3.94 -4.14 -18.31
C ARG A 76 2.98 -3.78 -19.45
N ARG A 77 1.80 -3.23 -19.13
CA ARG A 77 0.71 -2.99 -20.09
C ARG A 77 0.33 -1.52 -20.20
N VAL A 78 0.87 -0.66 -19.35
CA VAL A 78 0.50 0.76 -19.23
C VAL A 78 1.76 1.61 -19.24
N ALA A 79 1.72 2.72 -19.97
CA ALA A 79 2.82 3.67 -19.99
C ALA A 79 3.04 4.30 -18.60
N PRO A 80 4.28 4.60 -18.18
CA PRO A 80 4.59 5.06 -16.82
C PRO A 80 3.74 6.25 -16.33
N GLU A 81 3.47 7.22 -17.19
CA GLU A 81 2.67 8.41 -16.87
C GLU A 81 1.17 8.13 -16.63
N LYS A 82 0.69 6.93 -16.99
CA LYS A 82 -0.69 6.48 -16.78
C LYS A 82 -0.80 5.43 -15.68
N MET A 83 0.31 5.06 -15.04
CA MET A 83 0.31 4.13 -13.91
C MET A 83 -0.49 4.71 -12.74
N LYS A 84 -1.15 3.81 -12.00
CA LYS A 84 -2.06 4.14 -10.90
C LYS A 84 -1.77 3.20 -9.73
N THR A 85 -1.36 3.79 -8.62
CA THR A 85 -1.11 3.09 -7.35
C THR A 85 -1.86 3.82 -6.26
N VAL A 86 -2.67 3.11 -5.48
CA VAL A 86 -3.19 3.69 -4.24
C VAL A 86 -2.12 3.52 -3.18
N VAL A 87 -1.64 4.64 -2.63
CA VAL A 87 -0.68 4.69 -1.54
C VAL A 87 -1.44 4.90 -0.24
N ARG A 88 -1.18 4.07 0.77
CA ARG A 88 -1.86 4.11 2.06
C ARG A 88 -0.83 4.14 3.20
N HIS A 89 -0.93 5.17 4.04
CA HIS A 89 -0.13 5.27 5.25
C HIS A 89 -1.00 5.03 6.49
N PRO A 90 -0.63 4.08 7.37
CA PRO A 90 -1.26 3.96 8.68
C PRO A 90 -1.03 5.24 9.49
N ILE A 91 -2.09 5.72 10.15
CA ILE A 91 -2.03 6.90 11.02
C ILE A 91 -2.64 6.60 12.39
N ARG A 92 -2.32 7.44 13.38
CA ARG A 92 -2.99 7.49 14.69
C ARG A 92 -3.09 8.95 15.16
N LYS A 93 -3.93 9.19 16.16
CA LYS A 93 -3.90 10.47 16.90
C LYS A 93 -2.71 10.51 17.86
#